data_AF-A0A7L6AZ60-F1
#
_entry.id   AF-A0A7L6AZ60-F1
#
_cell.length_a   1.000
_cell.length_b   1.000
_cell.length_c   1.000
_cell.angle_alpha   90.00
_cell.angle_beta   90.00
_cell.angle_gamma   90.00
#
_symmetry.space_group_name_H-M   'P 1'
#
loop_
_entity.id
_entity.type
_entity.pdbx_description
1 polymer ?
#
loop_
_entity_poly.entity_id
_entity_poly.type
_entity_poly.pdbx_seq_one_letter_code
_entity_poly.pdbx_strand_id
1 'polypeptide(L)'
;MSPAISPSLSASKALDAPALEQTLNAIIQRHEVFRVRCETVGNRPLQSAAQGIRFELPVHDLSKLPSQDKEATVAIHAERHALEPFNLSHAPLLRAELLKTAADEHIFLLATHQYVFDGWSTAILFRELSTLYTAFRAGEASPLPPPSAQYADFAHWLRHGFAGAEAARQEAYWQEKLRDAQLVTALPLDHPRQANVPNRSASVAFTLPSFLADALRKLSQQVGVTLFISLLAAFQTLLYGYTRQEKLAVGSIVSNRQLTQTETMIGSFANNILISSDFFPA
;
A
#
# COMPACT_ATOMS: atom_id res chain seq x y z
N MET A 1 -0.94 14.08 8.71
CA MET A 1 -1.18 12.94 7.79
C MET A 1 0.16 12.30 7.47
N SER A 2 0.33 11.01 7.74
CA SER A 2 1.57 10.29 7.49
C SER A 2 1.80 10.12 5.98
N PRO A 3 3.01 10.38 5.44
CA PRO A 3 3.30 10.07 4.05
C PRO A 3 3.61 8.58 3.96
N ALA A 4 2.59 7.72 3.85
CA ALA A 4 2.83 6.36 3.37
C ALA A 4 2.71 6.40 1.84
N ILE A 5 3.84 6.75 1.23
CA ILE A 5 4.09 6.64 -0.19
C ILE A 5 4.60 5.21 -0.40
N SER A 6 4.10 4.51 -1.41
CA SER A 6 4.69 3.22 -1.84
C SER A 6 5.61 3.51 -3.02
N PRO A 7 6.87 3.89 -2.79
CA PRO A 7 7.80 4.08 -3.89
C PRO A 7 8.17 2.72 -4.46
N SER A 8 8.09 2.59 -5.78
CA SER A 8 8.67 1.47 -6.50
C SER A 8 9.75 1.98 -7.44
N LEU A 9 10.94 1.40 -7.32
CA LEU A 9 12.11 1.66 -8.14
C LEU A 9 12.30 0.48 -9.09
N SER A 10 12.31 0.72 -10.40
CA SER A 10 12.68 -0.30 -11.37
C SER A 10 13.76 0.24 -12.30
N ALA A 11 14.88 -0.49 -12.38
CA ALA A 11 15.91 -0.26 -13.38
C ALA A 11 15.62 -1.15 -14.59
N SER A 12 15.45 -0.56 -15.78
CA SER A 12 15.24 -1.31 -17.02
C SER A 12 16.14 -0.77 -18.12
N LYS A 13 16.56 -1.68 -19.01
CA LYS A 13 17.19 -1.29 -20.27
C LYS A 13 16.14 -0.69 -21.21
N ALA A 14 16.46 0.45 -21.80
CA ALA A 14 15.71 1.18 -22.84
C ALA A 14 14.18 1.28 -22.63
N LEU A 15 13.74 2.20 -21.75
CA LEU A 15 12.33 2.55 -21.64
C LEU A 15 11.95 3.59 -22.70
N ASP A 16 10.86 3.34 -23.42
CA ASP A 16 10.24 4.26 -24.37
C ASP A 16 9.34 5.24 -23.57
N ALA A 17 9.82 6.47 -23.41
CA ALA A 17 9.13 7.47 -22.61
C ALA A 17 7.73 7.84 -23.14
N PRO A 18 7.52 8.08 -24.46
CA PRO A 18 6.18 8.24 -25.02
C PRO A 18 5.22 7.08 -24.72
N ALA A 19 5.66 5.84 -24.92
CA ALA A 19 4.82 4.67 -24.63
C ALA A 19 4.51 4.55 -23.13
N LEU A 20 5.46 4.89 -22.26
CA LEU A 20 5.28 4.88 -20.81
C LEU A 20 4.33 5.99 -20.34
N GLU A 21 4.42 7.20 -20.90
CA GLU A 21 3.46 8.29 -20.64
C GLU A 21 2.05 7.88 -21.06
N GLN A 22 1.89 7.29 -22.26
CA GLN A 22 0.61 6.80 -22.75
C GLN A 22 0.05 5.70 -21.84
N THR A 23 0.93 4.82 -21.34
CA THR A 23 0.60 3.77 -20.37
C THR A 23 0.04 4.35 -19.07
N LEU A 24 0.72 5.35 -18.50
CA LEU A 24 0.30 6.00 -17.25
C LEU A 24 -1.03 6.72 -17.42
N ASN A 25 -1.22 7.43 -18.54
CA ASN A 25 -2.49 8.06 -18.86
C ASN A 25 -3.63 7.02 -18.97
N ALA A 26 -3.39 5.89 -19.64
CA ALA A 26 -4.39 4.83 -19.75
C ALA A 26 -4.76 4.24 -18.38
N ILE A 27 -3.79 4.03 -17.48
CA ILE A 27 -4.04 3.60 -16.10
C ILE A 27 -4.87 4.62 -15.33
N ILE A 28 -4.51 5.91 -15.39
CA ILE A 28 -5.22 6.99 -14.70
C ILE A 28 -6.67 7.10 -15.20
N GLN A 29 -6.89 6.93 -16.51
CA GLN A 29 -8.24 6.96 -17.06
C GLN A 29 -9.05 5.71 -16.66
N ARG A 30 -8.43 4.53 -16.73
CA ARG A 30 -9.05 3.23 -16.41
C ARG A 30 -9.51 3.12 -14.96
N HIS A 31 -8.74 3.64 -14.02
CA HIS A 31 -9.00 3.51 -12.57
C HIS A 31 -9.37 4.84 -11.94
N GLU A 32 -10.63 5.00 -11.58
CA GLU A 32 -11.16 6.25 -11.01
C GLU A 32 -10.43 6.71 -9.75
N VAL A 33 -9.94 5.74 -8.97
CA VAL A 33 -9.19 5.96 -7.72
C VAL A 33 -8.00 6.91 -7.89
N PHE A 34 -7.32 6.91 -9.03
CA PHE A 34 -6.20 7.84 -9.26
C PHE A 34 -6.68 9.25 -9.62
N ARG A 35 -7.94 9.43 -10.01
CA ARG A 35 -8.54 10.71 -10.39
C ARG A 35 -9.34 11.35 -9.25
N VAL A 36 -9.42 10.70 -8.10
CA VAL A 36 -10.12 11.20 -6.92
C VAL A 36 -9.46 12.48 -6.40
N ARG A 37 -10.28 13.48 -6.11
CA ARG A 37 -9.95 14.67 -5.34
C ARG A 37 -10.81 14.72 -4.09
N CYS A 38 -10.22 15.19 -3.00
CA CYS A 38 -10.88 15.38 -1.72
C CYS A 38 -11.02 16.88 -1.44
N GLU A 39 -12.26 17.30 -1.27
CA GLU A 39 -12.64 18.66 -0.90
C GLU A 39 -13.41 18.65 0.41
N THR A 40 -13.42 19.77 1.13
CA THR A 40 -14.25 19.91 2.33
C THR A 40 -15.36 20.91 2.05
N VAL A 41 -16.60 20.44 2.09
CA VAL A 41 -17.80 21.28 1.92
C VAL A 41 -18.61 21.21 3.20
N GLY A 42 -18.78 22.35 3.89
CA GLY A 42 -19.55 22.41 5.14
C GLY A 42 -19.08 21.43 6.21
N ASN A 43 -17.77 21.34 6.44
CA ASN A 43 -17.11 20.39 7.36
C ASN A 43 -17.28 18.89 7.02
N ARG A 44 -17.74 18.55 5.81
CA ARG A 44 -17.80 17.16 5.35
C ARG A 44 -16.81 16.93 4.21
N PRO A 45 -16.02 15.85 4.25
CA PRO A 45 -15.18 15.48 3.12
C PRO A 45 -16.06 14.99 1.96
N LEU A 46 -15.89 15.60 0.80
CA LEU A 46 -16.49 15.19 -0.47
C LEU A 46 -15.39 14.63 -1.37
N GLN A 47 -15.67 13.51 -2.00
CA GLN A 47 -14.80 12.90 -3.00
C GLN A 47 -15.44 13.03 -4.38
N SER A 48 -14.66 13.44 -5.38
CA SER A 48 -15.08 13.48 -6.77
C SER A 48 -13.95 12.98 -7.67
N ALA A 49 -14.31 12.24 -8.73
CA ALA A 49 -13.35 11.78 -9.73
C ALA A 49 -13.27 12.83 -10.84
N ALA A 50 -12.10 13.44 -11.02
CA ALA A 50 -11.88 14.42 -12.08
C ALA A 50 -11.89 13.74 -13.47
N GLN A 51 -12.44 14.43 -14.47
CA GLN A 51 -12.45 13.98 -15.86
C GLN A 51 -11.33 14.64 -16.66
N GLY A 52 -10.91 14.00 -17.76
CA GLY A 52 -9.98 14.60 -18.73
C GLY A 52 -8.57 14.88 -18.19
N ILE A 53 -8.16 14.24 -17.09
CA ILE A 53 -6.79 14.39 -16.58
C ILE A 53 -5.79 13.85 -17.59
N ARG A 54 -4.84 14.70 -17.99
CA ARG A 54 -3.64 14.28 -18.71
C ARG A 54 -2.45 14.37 -17.78
N PHE A 55 -1.71 13.28 -17.70
CA PHE A 55 -0.43 13.20 -16.99
C PHE A 55 0.70 13.37 -18.01
N GLU A 56 1.64 14.26 -17.70
CA GLU A 56 2.89 14.41 -18.44
C GLU A 56 3.98 13.71 -17.65
N LEU A 57 4.73 12.82 -18.28
CA LEU A 57 5.82 12.09 -17.62
C LEU A 57 7.07 12.97 -17.60
N PRO A 58 7.55 13.44 -16.43
CA PRO A 58 8.81 14.15 -16.35
C PRO A 58 9.95 13.18 -16.71
N VAL A 59 10.78 13.59 -17.67
CA VAL A 59 11.99 12.86 -18.07
C VAL A 59 13.21 13.72 -17.75
N HIS A 60 14.11 13.17 -16.94
CA HIS A 60 15.35 13.83 -16.54
C HIS A 60 16.55 13.12 -17.18
N ASP A 61 17.25 13.79 -18.10
CA ASP A 61 18.45 13.24 -18.72
C ASP A 61 19.68 13.48 -17.84
N LEU A 62 20.10 12.44 -17.13
CA LEU A 62 21.28 12.40 -16.28
C LEU A 62 22.48 11.75 -17.00
N SER A 63 22.33 11.36 -18.27
CA SER A 63 23.32 10.54 -18.97
C SER A 63 24.67 11.25 -19.17
N LYS A 64 24.66 12.60 -19.14
CA LYS A 64 25.84 13.45 -19.31
C LYS A 64 26.56 13.77 -17.99
N LEU A 65 26.01 13.37 -16.84
CA LEU A 65 26.65 13.60 -15.55
C LEU A 65 27.81 12.61 -15.31
N PRO A 66 28.89 13.04 -14.63
CA PRO A 66 29.90 12.13 -14.09
C PRO A 66 29.27 11.07 -13.18
N SER A 67 29.84 9.86 -13.11
CA SER A 67 29.23 8.73 -12.39
C SER A 67 28.93 9.02 -10.92
N GLN A 68 29.85 9.70 -10.22
CA GLN A 68 29.67 10.05 -8.80
C GLN A 68 28.51 11.04 -8.60
N ASP A 69 28.40 12.06 -9.45
CA ASP A 69 27.32 13.05 -9.39
C ASP A 69 25.98 12.43 -9.80
N LYS A 70 26.01 11.46 -10.72
CA LYS A 70 24.83 10.74 -11.19
C LYS A 70 24.17 9.92 -10.09
N GLU A 71 24.95 9.11 -9.37
CA GLU A 71 24.43 8.30 -8.26
C GLU A 71 23.81 9.18 -7.16
N ALA A 72 24.50 10.27 -6.79
CA ALA A 72 23.99 11.23 -5.82
C ALA A 72 22.70 11.91 -6.31
N THR A 73 22.64 12.30 -7.59
CA THR A 73 21.45 12.91 -8.19
C THR A 73 20.27 11.94 -8.23
N VAL A 74 20.49 10.67 -8.59
CA VAL A 74 19.45 9.63 -8.56
C VAL A 74 18.90 9.45 -7.15
N ALA A 75 19.77 9.43 -6.13
CA ALA A 75 19.34 9.31 -4.73
C ALA A 75 18.47 10.50 -4.29
N ILE A 76 18.83 11.73 -4.67
CA ILE A 76 18.04 12.94 -4.39
C ILE A 76 16.66 12.85 -5.04
N HIS A 77 16.60 12.44 -6.31
CA HIS A 77 15.34 12.24 -7.03
C HIS A 77 14.45 11.20 -6.34
N ALA A 78 15.01 10.03 -6.01
CA ALA A 78 14.29 8.96 -5.33
C ALA A 78 13.78 9.39 -3.93
N GLU A 79 14.61 10.07 -3.14
CA GLU A 79 14.23 10.58 -1.82
C GLU A 79 13.12 11.62 -1.92
N ARG A 80 13.26 12.62 -2.80
CA ARG A 80 12.21 13.61 -3.07
C ARG A 80 10.92 12.92 -3.50
N HIS A 81 11.00 11.98 -4.44
CA HIS A 81 9.84 11.25 -4.95
C HIS A 81 9.16 10.38 -3.89
N ALA A 82 9.91 9.91 -2.91
CA ALA A 82 9.39 9.12 -1.79
C ALA A 82 8.83 9.97 -0.64
N LEU A 83 9.30 11.21 -0.45
CA LEU A 83 8.96 12.05 0.70
C LEU A 83 8.01 13.21 0.37
N GLU A 84 7.96 13.66 -0.89
CA GLU A 84 7.11 14.79 -1.28
C GLU A 84 5.63 14.41 -1.11
N PRO A 85 4.86 15.15 -0.29
CA PRO A 85 3.49 14.81 0.05
C PRO A 85 2.54 15.00 -1.13
N PHE A 86 1.52 14.15 -1.22
CA PHE A 86 0.41 14.36 -2.14
C PHE A 86 -0.57 15.40 -1.59
N ASN A 87 -1.01 16.32 -2.44
CA ASN A 87 -2.14 17.19 -2.13
C ASN A 87 -3.44 16.49 -2.54
N LEU A 88 -4.24 16.02 -1.58
CA LEU A 88 -5.47 15.27 -1.86
C LEU A 88 -6.55 16.08 -2.57
N SER A 89 -6.48 17.42 -2.56
CA SER A 89 -7.41 18.26 -3.34
C SER A 89 -7.06 18.31 -4.83
N HIS A 90 -5.93 17.71 -5.23
CA HIS A 90 -5.51 17.61 -6.62
C HIS A 90 -5.39 16.15 -7.05
N ALA A 91 -5.59 15.92 -8.34
CA ALA A 91 -5.40 14.64 -8.99
C ALA A 91 -4.43 14.83 -10.18
N PRO A 92 -3.67 13.79 -10.57
CA PRO A 92 -3.79 12.41 -10.11
C PRO A 92 -3.13 12.13 -8.75
N LEU A 93 -3.66 11.14 -8.01
CA LEU A 93 -3.06 10.58 -6.79
C LEU A 93 -2.00 9.51 -7.10
N LEU A 94 -1.25 9.76 -8.18
CA LEU A 94 -0.15 8.97 -8.71
C LEU A 94 0.90 9.96 -9.21
N ARG A 95 2.16 9.75 -8.87
CA ARG A 95 3.31 10.51 -9.36
C ARG A 95 4.33 9.56 -9.97
N ALA A 96 4.88 9.94 -11.11
CA ALA A 96 5.92 9.17 -11.78
C ALA A 96 6.99 10.10 -12.37
N GLU A 97 8.22 9.62 -12.47
CA GLU A 97 9.28 10.28 -13.23
C GLU A 97 10.25 9.24 -13.80
N LEU A 98 10.91 9.61 -14.90
CA LEU A 98 11.87 8.78 -15.60
C LEU A 98 13.24 9.44 -15.59
N LEU A 99 14.23 8.78 -15.00
CA LEU A 99 15.62 9.24 -15.02
C LEU A 99 16.39 8.45 -16.06
N LYS A 100 16.93 9.12 -17.08
CA LYS A 100 17.81 8.50 -18.07
C LYS A 100 19.25 8.57 -17.58
N THR A 101 19.82 7.43 -17.21
CA THR A 101 21.17 7.35 -16.63
C THR A 101 22.24 7.01 -17.67
N ALA A 102 21.87 6.40 -18.79
CA ALA A 102 22.72 6.17 -19.96
C ALA A 102 21.85 6.17 -21.23
N ALA A 103 22.45 5.91 -22.40
CA ALA A 103 21.69 5.81 -23.66
C ALA A 103 20.51 4.82 -23.56
N ASP A 104 20.79 3.65 -22.98
CA ASP A 104 19.83 2.55 -22.85
C ASP A 104 19.55 2.19 -21.39
N GLU A 105 19.80 3.09 -20.44
CA GLU A 105 19.54 2.82 -19.02
C GLU A 105 18.61 3.88 -18.44
N HIS A 106 17.53 3.39 -17.84
CA HIS A 106 16.53 4.22 -17.22
C HIS A 106 16.17 3.71 -15.83
N ILE A 107 15.90 4.66 -14.95
CA ILE A 107 15.31 4.43 -13.65
C ILE A 107 13.91 5.01 -13.67
N PHE A 108 12.92 4.15 -13.47
CA PHE A 108 11.53 4.56 -13.34
C PHE A 108 11.15 4.65 -11.87
N LEU A 109 10.68 5.83 -11.47
CA LEU A 109 10.18 6.12 -10.14
C LEU A 109 8.66 6.26 -10.21
N LEU A 110 7.95 5.50 -9.39
CA LEU A 110 6.50 5.52 -9.31
C LEU A 110 6.07 5.55 -7.83
N ALA A 111 5.11 6.42 -7.54
CA ALA A 111 4.55 6.64 -6.22
C ALA A 111 3.02 6.77 -6.31
N THR A 112 2.31 6.11 -5.39
CA THR A 112 0.87 6.22 -5.23
C THR A 112 0.53 6.60 -3.80
N HIS A 113 -0.60 7.27 -3.59
CA HIS A 113 -1.06 7.64 -2.26
C HIS A 113 -1.90 6.51 -1.63
N GLN A 114 -1.55 6.08 -0.41
CA GLN A 114 -2.25 4.99 0.32
C GLN A 114 -3.76 5.20 0.55
N TYR A 115 -4.24 6.44 0.46
CA TYR A 115 -5.67 6.76 0.53
C TYR A 115 -6.49 6.04 -0.55
N VAL A 116 -5.88 5.79 -1.71
CA VAL A 116 -6.54 5.19 -2.88
C VAL A 116 -5.88 3.89 -3.34
N PHE A 117 -4.92 3.37 -2.58
CA PHE A 117 -4.06 2.28 -3.00
C PHE A 117 -3.61 1.43 -1.81
N ASP A 118 -3.58 0.11 -1.98
CA ASP A 118 -3.07 -0.84 -0.99
C ASP A 118 -1.98 -1.74 -1.59
N GLY A 119 -1.32 -2.54 -0.74
CA GLY A 119 -0.24 -3.44 -1.18
C GLY A 119 -0.69 -4.52 -2.18
N TRP A 120 -1.98 -4.91 -2.15
CA TRP A 120 -2.53 -5.87 -3.12
C TRP A 120 -2.63 -5.25 -4.51
N SER A 121 -3.00 -3.97 -4.57
CA SER A 121 -3.10 -3.18 -5.81
C SER A 121 -1.77 -3.06 -6.54
N THR A 122 -0.63 -3.19 -5.86
CA THR A 122 0.71 -3.18 -6.47
C THR A 122 0.85 -4.22 -7.58
N ALA A 123 0.49 -5.47 -7.31
CA ALA A 123 0.62 -6.54 -8.30
C ALA A 123 -0.32 -6.32 -9.51
N ILE A 124 -1.52 -5.81 -9.26
CA ILE A 124 -2.50 -5.48 -10.30
C ILE A 124 -1.96 -4.35 -11.19
N LEU A 125 -1.47 -3.27 -10.57
CA LEU A 125 -0.92 -2.11 -11.27
C LEU A 125 0.25 -2.50 -12.16
N PHE A 126 1.22 -3.27 -11.65
CA PHE A 126 2.38 -3.68 -12.44
C PHE A 126 2.02 -4.61 -13.61
N ARG A 127 1.05 -5.51 -13.42
CA ARG A 127 0.55 -6.37 -14.50
C ARG A 127 -0.09 -5.54 -15.61
N GLU A 128 -0.93 -4.58 -15.24
CA GLU A 128 -1.60 -3.72 -16.22
C GLU A 128 -0.62 -2.75 -16.89
N LEU A 129 0.30 -2.13 -16.14
CA LEU A 129 1.40 -1.32 -16.67
C LEU A 129 2.20 -2.09 -17.73
N SER A 130 2.63 -3.31 -17.43
CA SER A 130 3.40 -4.15 -18.36
C SER A 130 2.60 -4.47 -19.63
N THR A 131 1.32 -4.80 -19.47
CA THR A 131 0.42 -5.15 -20.58
C THR A 131 0.20 -3.95 -21.51
N LEU A 132 -0.14 -2.80 -20.94
CA LEU A 132 -0.39 -1.56 -21.67
C LEU A 132 0.87 -1.02 -22.34
N TYR A 133 2.00 -1.03 -21.63
CA TYR A 133 3.28 -0.59 -22.17
C TYR A 133 3.72 -1.43 -23.36
N THR A 134 3.54 -2.75 -23.29
CA THR A 134 3.87 -3.64 -24.41
C THR A 134 3.04 -3.30 -25.65
N ALA A 135 1.73 -3.09 -25.50
CA ALA A 135 0.83 -2.73 -26.59
C ALA A 135 1.16 -1.34 -27.17
N PHE A 136 1.29 -0.31 -26.32
CA PHE A 136 1.58 1.05 -26.79
C PHE A 136 2.95 1.19 -27.43
N ARG A 137 3.97 0.47 -26.94
CA ARG A 137 5.29 0.41 -27.60
C ARG A 137 5.21 -0.24 -28.99
N ALA A 138 4.26 -1.14 -29.21
CA ALA A 138 3.99 -1.74 -30.53
C ALA A 138 3.06 -0.87 -31.41
N GLY A 139 2.59 0.29 -30.91
CA GLY A 139 1.60 1.12 -31.61
C GLY A 139 0.19 0.55 -31.61
N GLU A 140 -0.09 -0.43 -30.75
CA GLU A 140 -1.38 -1.09 -30.63
C GLU A 140 -2.30 -0.38 -29.61
N ALA A 141 -3.61 -0.62 -29.72
CA ALA A 141 -4.57 -0.15 -28.73
C ALA A 141 -4.49 -0.95 -27.43
N SER A 142 -5.11 -0.44 -26.36
CA SER A 142 -5.18 -1.15 -25.08
C SER A 142 -5.90 -2.51 -25.26
N PRO A 143 -5.28 -3.64 -24.86
CA PRO A 143 -5.92 -4.95 -24.92
C PRO A 143 -6.76 -5.25 -23.66
N LEU A 144 -6.74 -4.36 -22.65
CA LEU A 144 -7.41 -4.61 -21.38
C LEU A 144 -8.92 -4.34 -21.51
N PRO A 145 -9.79 -5.29 -21.14
CA PRO A 145 -11.23 -5.06 -21.13
C PRO A 145 -11.58 -3.99 -20.09
N PRO A 146 -12.67 -3.21 -20.26
CA PRO A 146 -13.09 -2.24 -19.26
C PRO A 146 -13.30 -2.92 -17.89
N PRO A 147 -12.97 -2.23 -16.78
CA PRO A 147 -13.19 -2.78 -15.45
C PRO A 147 -14.68 -3.00 -15.22
N SER A 148 -15.04 -4.13 -14.58
CA SER A 148 -16.43 -4.48 -14.31
C SER A 148 -17.08 -3.65 -13.19
N ALA A 149 -16.26 -3.03 -12.35
CA ALA A 149 -16.65 -2.15 -11.26
C ALA A 149 -15.48 -1.23 -10.90
N GLN A 150 -15.78 -0.09 -10.30
CA GLN A 150 -14.82 0.88 -9.77
C GLN A 150 -14.84 0.85 -8.24
N TYR A 151 -13.81 1.43 -7.62
CA TYR A 151 -13.73 1.50 -6.16
C TYR A 151 -14.89 2.30 -5.53
N ALA A 152 -15.44 3.28 -6.26
CA ALA A 152 -16.64 4.00 -5.84
C ALA A 152 -17.85 3.06 -5.65
N ASP A 153 -18.00 2.07 -6.53
CA ASP A 153 -19.05 1.05 -6.42
C ASP A 153 -18.85 0.19 -5.17
N PHE A 154 -17.61 -0.21 -4.89
CA PHE A 154 -17.27 -0.94 -3.66
C PHE A 154 -17.54 -0.09 -2.40
N ALA A 155 -17.15 1.19 -2.39
CA ALA A 155 -17.39 2.09 -1.26
C ALA A 155 -18.90 2.29 -1.02
N HIS A 156 -19.68 2.38 -2.10
CA HIS A 156 -21.15 2.44 -2.02
C HIS A 156 -21.73 1.13 -1.47
N TRP A 157 -21.31 -0.01 -2.01
CA TRP A 157 -21.72 -1.34 -1.54
C TRP A 157 -21.40 -1.55 -0.06
N LEU A 158 -20.19 -1.20 0.38
CA LEU A 158 -19.76 -1.34 1.78
C LEU A 158 -20.64 -0.51 2.72
N ARG A 159 -20.92 0.74 2.35
CA ARG A 159 -21.76 1.66 3.16
C ARG A 159 -23.19 1.13 3.36
N HIS A 160 -23.76 0.49 2.35
CA HIS A 160 -25.14 0.01 2.40
C HIS A 160 -25.24 -1.44 2.91
N GLY A 161 -24.20 -2.24 2.70
CA GLY A 161 -24.13 -3.63 3.17
C GLY A 161 -23.84 -3.74 4.67
N PHE A 162 -23.20 -2.74 5.27
CA PHE A 162 -22.83 -2.72 6.69
C PHE A 162 -23.75 -1.79 7.51
N ALA A 163 -25.07 -1.91 7.31
CA ALA A 163 -26.07 -1.09 7.99
C ALA A 163 -27.09 -1.95 8.77
N GLY A 164 -27.78 -1.33 9.73
CA GLY A 164 -28.85 -1.98 10.49
C GLY A 164 -28.36 -3.08 11.43
N ALA A 165 -29.04 -4.23 11.41
CA ALA A 165 -28.84 -5.30 12.39
C ALA A 165 -27.42 -5.91 12.36
N GLU A 166 -26.81 -6.04 11.19
CA GLU A 166 -25.45 -6.60 11.08
C GLU A 166 -24.40 -5.67 11.67
N ALA A 167 -24.54 -4.35 11.48
CA ALA A 167 -23.67 -3.37 12.11
C ALA A 167 -23.77 -3.44 13.65
N ALA A 168 -25.00 -3.50 14.18
CA ALA A 168 -25.22 -3.64 15.62
C ALA A 168 -24.65 -4.96 16.18
N ARG A 169 -24.79 -6.06 15.44
CA ARG A 169 -24.23 -7.37 15.81
C ARG A 169 -22.69 -7.34 15.89
N GLN A 170 -22.05 -6.75 14.88
CA GLN A 170 -20.59 -6.62 14.82
C GLN A 170 -20.05 -5.68 15.91
N GLU A 171 -20.75 -4.58 16.17
CA GLU A 171 -20.42 -3.67 17.27
C GLU A 171 -20.49 -4.40 18.63
N ALA A 172 -21.59 -5.09 18.92
CA ALA A 172 -21.74 -5.85 20.16
C ALA A 172 -20.64 -6.91 20.33
N TYR A 173 -20.32 -7.64 19.25
CA TYR A 173 -19.23 -8.61 19.24
C TYR A 173 -17.88 -7.98 19.61
N TRP A 174 -17.52 -6.85 19.00
CA TRP A 174 -16.24 -6.19 19.29
C TRP A 174 -16.20 -5.55 20.67
N GLN A 175 -17.31 -4.97 21.16
CA GLN A 175 -17.41 -4.48 22.53
C GLN A 175 -17.21 -5.61 23.55
N GLU A 176 -17.76 -6.79 23.29
CA GLU A 176 -17.56 -7.96 24.14
C GLU A 176 -16.10 -8.46 24.08
N LYS A 177 -15.57 -8.69 22.88
CA LYS A 177 -14.21 -9.22 22.70
C LYS A 177 -13.12 -8.29 23.25
N LEU A 178 -13.32 -6.99 23.17
CA LEU A 178 -12.33 -5.99 23.58
C LEU A 178 -12.57 -5.43 24.98
N ARG A 179 -13.58 -5.90 25.71
CA ARG A 179 -13.95 -5.38 27.04
C ARG A 179 -12.77 -5.30 28.01
N ASP A 180 -11.97 -6.37 28.06
CA ASP A 180 -10.79 -6.46 28.92
C ASP A 180 -9.48 -6.49 28.11
N ALA A 181 -9.52 -6.10 26.84
CA ALA A 181 -8.32 -6.03 26.04
C ALA A 181 -7.45 -4.88 26.53
N GLN A 182 -6.28 -5.20 27.09
CA GLN A 182 -5.28 -4.19 27.39
C GLN A 182 -4.51 -3.87 26.11
N LEU A 183 -4.46 -2.59 25.75
CA LEU A 183 -3.51 -2.14 24.74
C LEU A 183 -2.09 -2.47 25.23
N VAL A 184 -1.21 -2.84 24.31
CA VAL A 184 0.21 -3.03 24.62
C VAL A 184 0.79 -1.66 24.98
N THR A 185 0.83 -1.35 26.27
CA THR A 185 1.22 -0.04 26.82
C THR A 185 2.64 -0.02 27.37
N ALA A 186 3.26 -1.19 27.52
CA ALA A 186 4.53 -1.36 28.25
C ALA A 186 5.68 -1.88 27.39
N LEU A 187 5.70 -1.57 26.08
CA LEU A 187 6.93 -1.78 25.31
C LEU A 187 8.05 -0.93 25.91
N PRO A 188 9.29 -1.43 26.03
CA PRO A 188 10.42 -0.63 26.50
C PRO A 188 10.67 0.47 25.48
N LEU A 189 10.29 1.71 25.82
CA LEU A 189 10.54 2.87 24.99
C LEU A 189 11.83 3.54 25.47
N ASP A 190 12.70 3.90 24.53
CA ASP A 190 13.92 4.68 24.84
C ASP A 190 13.58 6.11 25.30
N HIS A 191 12.42 6.61 24.88
CA HIS A 191 11.92 7.94 25.22
C HIS A 191 10.41 7.91 25.56
N PRO A 192 9.94 8.76 26.49
CA PRO A 192 8.52 8.83 26.81
C PRO A 192 7.71 9.27 25.58
N ARG A 193 6.51 8.71 25.43
CA ARG A 193 5.59 9.09 24.35
C ARG A 193 5.17 10.56 24.51
N GLN A 194 5.57 11.42 23.58
CA GLN A 194 5.13 12.82 23.53
C GLN A 194 4.00 12.97 22.50
N ALA A 195 3.04 13.87 22.75
CA ALA A 195 1.86 14.04 21.90
C ALA A 195 2.18 14.60 20.49
N ASN A 196 3.32 15.29 20.33
CA ASN A 196 3.66 16.08 19.14
C ASN A 196 5.00 15.69 18.51
N VAL A 197 5.39 14.41 18.56
CA VAL A 197 6.63 13.97 17.92
C VAL A 197 6.45 14.01 16.39
N PRO A 198 7.38 14.60 15.62
CA PRO A 198 7.39 14.48 14.17
C PRO A 198 7.38 12.99 13.79
N ASN A 199 6.56 12.60 12.81
CA ASN A 199 6.45 11.20 12.42
C ASN A 199 7.73 10.74 11.70
N ARG A 200 8.75 10.34 12.47
CA ARG A 200 10.01 9.78 11.98
C ARG A 200 9.97 8.28 12.18
N SER A 201 10.18 7.54 11.10
CA SER A 201 10.25 6.08 11.11
C SER A 201 11.60 5.63 10.59
N ALA A 202 12.18 4.63 11.23
CA ALA A 202 13.30 3.86 10.71
C ALA A 202 12.85 2.39 10.56
N SER A 203 13.45 1.66 9.64
CA SER A 203 13.17 0.24 9.43
C SER A 203 14.45 -0.57 9.59
N VAL A 204 14.38 -1.68 10.29
CA VAL A 204 15.46 -2.66 10.39
C VAL A 204 15.03 -3.91 9.63
N ALA A 205 15.69 -4.16 8.49
CA ALA A 205 15.44 -5.35 7.70
C ALA A 205 16.26 -6.54 8.23
N PHE A 206 15.64 -7.71 8.28
CA PHE A 206 16.32 -8.97 8.59
C PHE A 206 15.71 -10.10 7.76
N THR A 207 16.50 -11.15 7.55
CA THR A 207 16.08 -12.33 6.78
C THR A 207 16.21 -13.56 7.66
N LEU A 208 15.15 -14.37 7.72
CA LEU A 208 15.22 -15.67 8.38
C LEU A 208 16.07 -16.63 7.53
N PRO A 209 17.06 -17.32 8.12
CA PRO A 209 17.78 -18.38 7.42
C PRO A 209 16.82 -19.44 6.86
N SER A 210 17.16 -20.01 5.70
CA SER A 210 16.30 -20.99 5.00
C SER A 210 15.90 -22.16 5.89
N PHE A 211 16.83 -22.72 6.65
CA PHE A 211 16.56 -23.84 7.55
C PHE A 211 15.48 -23.52 8.60
N LEU A 212 15.47 -22.28 9.11
CA LEU A 212 14.49 -21.84 10.10
C LEU A 212 13.12 -21.58 9.45
N ALA A 213 13.12 -20.96 8.26
CA ALA A 213 11.89 -20.76 7.49
C ALA A 213 11.22 -22.10 7.14
N ASP A 214 12.00 -23.11 6.76
CA ASP A 214 11.48 -24.44 6.44
C ASP A 214 10.97 -25.17 7.69
N ALA A 215 11.68 -25.06 8.82
CA ALA A 215 11.22 -25.60 10.09
C ALA A 215 9.88 -24.98 10.53
N LEU A 216 9.73 -23.66 10.39
CA LEU A 216 8.48 -22.97 10.68
C LEU A 216 7.34 -23.44 9.77
N ARG A 217 7.58 -23.57 8.45
CA ARG A 217 6.55 -24.09 7.52
C ARG A 217 6.11 -25.51 7.90
N LYS A 218 7.04 -26.39 8.26
CA LYS A 218 6.74 -27.75 8.71
C LYS A 218 5.92 -27.73 10.00
N LEU A 219 6.29 -26.91 10.97
CA LEU A 219 5.53 -26.75 12.21
C LEU A 219 4.10 -26.26 11.92
N SER A 220 3.95 -25.23 11.09
CA SER A 220 2.62 -24.71 10.68
C SER A 220 1.74 -25.81 10.09
N GLN A 221 2.31 -26.63 9.20
CA GLN A 221 1.60 -27.78 8.60
C GLN A 221 1.20 -28.82 9.65
N GLN A 222 2.10 -29.17 10.58
CA GLN A 222 1.85 -30.16 11.62
C GLN A 222 0.69 -29.78 12.55
N VAL A 223 0.57 -28.49 12.88
CA VAL A 223 -0.50 -27.98 13.76
C VAL A 223 -1.71 -27.44 12.99
N GLY A 224 -1.73 -27.56 11.66
CA GLY A 224 -2.87 -27.19 10.82
C GLY A 224 -3.13 -25.68 10.69
N VAL A 225 -2.10 -24.85 10.80
CA VAL A 225 -2.22 -23.37 10.69
C VAL A 225 -1.37 -22.82 9.55
N THR A 226 -1.61 -21.57 9.18
CA THR A 226 -0.77 -20.87 8.20
C THR A 226 0.55 -20.43 8.82
N LEU A 227 1.58 -20.21 7.99
CA LEU A 227 2.86 -19.65 8.44
C LEU A 227 2.68 -18.30 9.17
N PHE A 228 1.72 -17.48 8.71
CA PHE A 228 1.37 -16.23 9.35
C PHE A 228 0.94 -16.42 10.81
N ILE A 229 0.08 -17.40 11.10
CA ILE A 229 -0.38 -17.68 12.47
C ILE A 229 0.78 -18.15 13.35
N SER A 230 1.69 -18.99 12.84
CA SER A 230 2.88 -19.40 13.60
C SER A 230 3.81 -18.24 13.92
N LEU A 231 4.04 -17.32 12.96
CA LEU A 231 4.84 -16.12 13.18
C LEU A 231 4.16 -15.13 14.13
N LEU A 232 2.84 -14.99 14.04
CA LEU A 232 2.06 -14.15 14.96
C LEU A 232 2.15 -14.68 16.39
N ALA A 233 2.01 -15.99 16.59
CA ALA A 233 2.18 -16.62 17.90
C ALA A 233 3.58 -16.37 18.46
N ALA A 234 4.64 -16.56 17.66
CA ALA A 234 6.02 -16.27 18.06
C ALA A 234 6.21 -14.78 18.44
N PHE A 235 5.60 -13.87 17.68
CA PHE A 235 5.62 -12.43 17.98
C PHE A 235 4.88 -12.10 19.28
N GLN A 236 3.70 -12.68 19.51
CA GLN A 236 2.97 -12.52 20.76
C GLN A 236 3.74 -13.09 21.96
N THR A 237 4.45 -14.21 21.79
CA THR A 237 5.34 -14.76 22.83
C THR A 237 6.48 -13.79 23.16
N LEU A 238 7.06 -13.13 22.15
CA LEU A 238 8.06 -12.08 22.36
C LEU A 238 7.48 -10.91 23.15
N LEU A 239 6.28 -10.43 22.78
CA LEU A 239 5.58 -9.36 23.48
C LEU A 239 5.27 -9.74 24.93
N TYR A 240 4.84 -10.98 25.19
CA TYR A 240 4.68 -11.50 26.54
C TYR A 240 6.00 -11.47 27.31
N GLY A 241 7.12 -11.85 26.68
CA GLY A 241 8.45 -11.77 27.29
C GLY A 241 8.83 -10.36 27.77
N TYR A 242 8.49 -9.33 26.99
CA TYR A 242 8.75 -7.93 27.33
C TYR A 242 7.78 -7.36 28.36
N THR A 243 6.49 -7.66 28.23
CA THR A 243 5.43 -6.94 28.95
C THR A 243 4.85 -7.72 30.13
N ARG A 244 5.02 -9.04 30.12
CA ARG A 244 4.35 -10.00 31.02
C ARG A 244 2.82 -9.92 31.00
N GLN A 245 2.23 -9.28 29.99
CA GLN A 245 0.78 -9.23 29.80
C GLN A 245 0.29 -10.58 29.27
N GLU A 246 -0.57 -11.25 30.03
CA GLU A 246 -1.11 -12.57 29.70
C GLU A 246 -2.18 -12.49 28.60
N LYS A 247 -2.91 -11.38 28.55
CA LYS A 247 -3.87 -11.06 27.49
C LYS A 247 -3.32 -9.95 26.60
N LEU A 248 -3.03 -10.29 25.36
CA LEU A 248 -2.44 -9.38 24.37
C LEU A 248 -3.38 -9.21 23.17
N ALA A 249 -3.41 -8.01 22.61
CA ALA A 249 -4.09 -7.71 21.35
C ALA A 249 -3.08 -7.13 20.36
N VAL A 250 -2.95 -7.78 19.21
CA VAL A 250 -2.06 -7.35 18.12
C VAL A 250 -2.91 -6.98 16.91
N GLY A 251 -2.68 -5.77 16.38
CA GLY A 251 -3.27 -5.35 15.12
C GLY A 251 -2.62 -6.06 13.94
N SER A 252 -3.43 -6.50 12.98
CA SER A 252 -2.98 -7.03 11.69
C SER A 252 -3.77 -6.39 10.56
N ILE A 253 -3.16 -6.31 9.38
CA ILE A 253 -3.80 -5.78 8.18
C ILE A 253 -4.24 -6.96 7.31
N VAL A 254 -5.53 -7.00 6.97
CA VAL A 254 -6.09 -7.93 5.98
C VAL A 254 -6.44 -7.19 4.70
N SER A 255 -6.37 -7.87 3.56
CA SER A 255 -6.66 -7.26 2.26
C SER A 255 -8.13 -6.86 2.09
N ASN A 256 -9.05 -7.47 2.85
CA ASN A 256 -10.50 -7.21 2.79
C ASN A 256 -11.13 -7.36 1.39
N ARG A 257 -10.57 -8.23 0.55
CA ARG A 257 -11.03 -8.51 -0.82
C ARG A 257 -11.78 -9.85 -0.87
N GLN A 258 -13.00 -9.86 -0.33
CA GLN A 258 -13.81 -11.08 -0.23
C GLN A 258 -14.71 -11.33 -1.46
N LEU A 259 -14.93 -10.31 -2.29
CA LEU A 259 -15.72 -10.41 -3.51
C LEU A 259 -14.79 -10.62 -4.70
N THR A 260 -15.15 -11.52 -5.64
CA THR A 260 -14.34 -11.77 -6.84
C THR A 260 -14.06 -10.49 -7.63
N GLN A 261 -15.02 -9.56 -7.71
CA GLN A 261 -14.86 -8.27 -8.38
C GLN A 261 -13.77 -7.39 -7.74
N THR A 262 -13.49 -7.57 -6.45
CA THR A 262 -12.47 -6.81 -5.73
C THR A 262 -11.07 -7.38 -5.94
N GLU A 263 -10.89 -8.61 -6.42
CA GLU A 263 -9.56 -9.22 -6.60
C GLU A 263 -8.72 -8.53 -7.68
N THR A 264 -9.38 -7.95 -8.70
CA THR A 264 -8.74 -7.28 -9.84
C THR A 264 -8.88 -5.76 -9.81
N MET A 265 -9.46 -5.20 -8.74
CA MET A 265 -9.72 -3.76 -8.62
C MET A 265 -8.54 -3.03 -7.95
N ILE A 266 -8.16 -1.85 -8.44
CA ILE A 266 -7.21 -0.98 -7.73
C ILE A 266 -7.98 -0.12 -6.73
N GLY A 267 -7.48 -0.05 -5.49
CA GLY A 267 -8.12 0.71 -4.40
C GLY A 267 -7.48 0.45 -3.05
N SER A 268 -7.94 1.15 -2.01
CA SER A 268 -7.47 0.96 -0.63
C SER A 268 -8.44 0.07 0.15
N PHE A 269 -8.26 -1.25 0.07
CA PHE A 269 -9.17 -2.20 0.74
C PHE A 269 -8.65 -2.63 2.12
N ALA A 270 -7.36 -2.42 2.38
CA ALA A 270 -6.68 -2.82 3.60
C ALA A 270 -7.50 -2.45 4.85
N ASN A 271 -7.81 -3.46 5.67
CA ASN A 271 -8.55 -3.29 6.91
C ASN A 271 -7.70 -3.77 8.10
N ASN A 272 -7.78 -3.04 9.20
CA ASN A 272 -7.13 -3.43 10.45
C ASN A 272 -8.05 -4.36 11.24
N ILE A 273 -7.55 -5.54 11.60
CA ILE A 273 -8.19 -6.46 12.55
C ILE A 273 -7.35 -6.57 13.81
N LEU A 274 -8.02 -6.71 14.95
CA LEU A 274 -7.35 -7.03 16.21
C LEU A 274 -7.42 -8.54 16.44
N ILE A 275 -6.26 -9.13 16.68
CA ILE A 275 -6.12 -10.53 17.06
C ILE A 275 -5.74 -10.55 18.54
N SER A 276 -6.70 -10.95 19.37
CA SER A 276 -6.50 -11.10 20.81
C SER A 276 -6.12 -12.55 21.14
N SER A 277 -5.18 -12.69 22.05
CA SER A 277 -4.72 -13.98 22.55
C SER A 277 -4.57 -13.92 24.07
N ASP A 278 -4.94 -15.03 24.70
CA ASP A 278 -4.78 -15.27 26.13
C ASP A 278 -3.82 -16.44 26.30
N PHE A 279 -2.70 -16.21 26.99
CA PHE A 279 -1.67 -17.23 27.22
C PHE A 279 -2.07 -18.25 28.28
N PHE A 280 -3.01 -17.88 29.17
CA PHE A 280 -3.48 -18.73 30.27
C PHE A 280 -5.02 -18.68 30.33
N PRO A 281 -5.70 -19.23 29.30
CA PRO A 281 -7.15 -19.27 29.30
C PRO A 281 -7.67 -20.10 30.49
N ALA A 282 -8.73 -19.62 31.14
CA ALA A 282 -9.40 -20.28 32.25
C ALA A 282 -10.11 -21.58 31.85
#